data_AF-A0A524GI70-F1
#
_entry.id   AF-A0A524GI70-F1
#
_cell.length_a   1.000
_cell.length_b   1.000
_cell.length_c   1.000
_cell.angle_alpha   90.00
_cell.angle_beta   90.00
_cell.angle_gamma   90.00
#
_symmetry.space_group_name_H-M   'P 1'
#
loop_
_entity.id
_entity.type
_entity.pdbx_description
1 polymer ?
#
loop_
_entity_poly.entity_id
_entity_poly.type
_entity_poly.pdbx_seq_one_letter_code
_entity_poly.pdbx_strand_id
1 'polypeptide(L)'
;MKKCFYGAASEDSGNFFQISVQQTLFMPQTALESGQNPKSIFENTKKILSEGRIDLNGLGDEAFIGTIALHILKGDYYITIRLGNPNGKENRKKLEAAGRKALENLQSLLI
;
A
#
# COMPACT_ATOMS: atom_id res chain seq x y z
N MET A 1 3.87 -3.58 -11.46
CA MET A 1 2.75 -3.07 -10.61
C MET A 1 1.43 -3.10 -11.37
N LYS A 2 0.32 -3.39 -10.69
CA LYS A 2 -1.05 -3.08 -11.15
C LYS A 2 -1.65 -2.01 -10.24
N LYS A 3 -2.47 -1.11 -10.81
CA LYS A 3 -3.02 0.06 -10.11
C LYS A 3 -4.47 0.31 -10.52
N CYS A 4 -5.32 0.58 -9.54
CA CYS A 4 -6.66 1.14 -9.72
C CYS A 4 -6.71 2.53 -9.07
N PHE A 5 -7.22 3.51 -9.80
CA PHE A 5 -7.33 4.89 -9.34
C PHE A 5 -8.77 5.37 -9.50
N TYR A 6 -9.32 5.91 -8.42
CA TYR A 6 -10.64 6.49 -8.33
C TYR A 6 -10.45 7.97 -8.02
N GLY A 7 -10.68 8.80 -9.03
CA GLY A 7 -10.54 10.24 -8.93
C GLY A 7 -11.63 10.88 -8.07
N ALA A 8 -11.44 12.17 -7.83
CA ALA A 8 -12.42 13.00 -7.17
C ALA A 8 -13.73 13.06 -7.97
N ALA A 9 -14.87 13.04 -7.27
CA ALA A 9 -16.17 13.25 -7.92
C ALA A 9 -16.35 14.70 -8.41
N SER A 10 -15.60 15.64 -7.83
CA SER A 10 -15.48 17.03 -8.30
C SER A 10 -14.02 17.48 -8.24
N GLU A 11 -13.61 18.30 -9.20
CA GLU A 11 -12.21 18.77 -9.36
C GLU A 11 -11.67 19.48 -8.11
N ASP A 12 -12.55 20.13 -7.34
CA ASP A 12 -12.17 20.93 -6.16
C ASP A 12 -12.00 20.11 -4.87
N SER A 13 -12.39 18.83 -4.83
CA SER A 13 -12.52 18.11 -3.55
C SER A 13 -11.23 17.49 -3.02
N GLY A 14 -10.14 17.45 -3.81
CA GLY A 14 -8.85 16.84 -3.42
C GLY A 14 -8.91 15.36 -3.00
N ASN A 15 -10.10 14.75 -3.07
CA ASN A 15 -10.41 13.42 -2.59
C ASN A 15 -10.11 12.42 -3.70
N PHE A 16 -9.32 11.40 -3.39
CA PHE A 16 -9.11 10.29 -4.30
C PHE A 16 -8.89 9.02 -3.50
N PHE A 17 -9.08 7.89 -4.17
CA PHE A 17 -8.68 6.59 -3.66
C PHE A 17 -7.82 5.89 -4.69
N GLN A 18 -6.68 5.36 -4.27
CA GLN A 18 -5.82 4.55 -5.12
C GLN A 18 -5.48 3.27 -4.38
N ILE A 19 -5.49 2.15 -5.08
CA ILE A 19 -4.87 0.90 -4.62
C ILE A 19 -3.91 0.40 -5.69
N SER A 20 -2.72 -0.03 -5.27
CA SER A 20 -1.74 -0.67 -6.13
C SER A 20 -1.25 -1.96 -5.50
N VAL A 21 -0.96 -2.95 -6.35
CA VAL A 21 -0.30 -4.21 -5.97
C VAL A 21 0.95 -4.38 -6.81
N GLN A 22 2.06 -4.67 -6.13
CA GLN A 22 3.30 -5.15 -6.71
C GLN A 22 3.55 -6.57 -6.23
N GLN A 23 3.84 -7.47 -7.16
CA GLN A 23 4.33 -8.83 -6.91
C GLN A 23 5.49 -9.13 -7.87
N THR A 24 6.27 -10.16 -7.59
CA THR A 24 7.44 -10.55 -8.39
C THR A 24 7.06 -10.80 -9.86
N LEU A 25 5.92 -11.45 -10.11
CA LEU A 25 5.40 -11.70 -11.47
C LEU A 25 5.11 -10.42 -12.28
N PHE A 26 5.01 -9.25 -11.64
CA PHE A 26 4.80 -7.98 -12.32
C PHE A 26 6.09 -7.15 -12.45
N MET A 27 7.25 -7.71 -12.13
CA MET A 27 8.54 -7.01 -12.17
C MET A 27 9.33 -7.39 -13.43
N PRO A 28 10.07 -6.43 -14.04
CA PRO A 28 11.06 -6.75 -15.06
C PRO A 28 12.15 -7.68 -14.49
N GLN A 29 12.63 -8.62 -15.30
CA GLN A 29 13.70 -9.55 -14.92
C GLN A 29 14.97 -8.83 -14.43
N THR A 30 15.34 -7.73 -15.07
CA THR A 30 16.50 -6.91 -14.68
C THR A 30 16.36 -6.30 -13.29
N ALA A 31 15.14 -5.99 -12.85
CA ALA A 31 14.89 -5.52 -11.48
C ALA A 31 15.10 -6.66 -10.47
N LEU A 32 14.65 -7.88 -10.80
CA LEU A 32 14.86 -9.06 -9.96
C LEU A 32 16.34 -9.42 -9.82
N GLU A 33 17.08 -9.38 -10.93
CA GLU A 33 18.52 -9.66 -10.97
C GLU A 33 19.36 -8.63 -10.20
N SER A 34 18.88 -7.39 -10.10
CA SER A 34 19.48 -6.35 -9.24
C SER A 34 19.04 -6.44 -7.77
N GLY A 35 18.34 -7.51 -7.38
CA GLY A 35 17.90 -7.74 -6.01
C GLY A 35 16.63 -6.99 -5.61
N GLN A 36 15.95 -6.33 -6.53
CA GLN A 36 14.64 -5.75 -6.24
C GLN A 36 13.58 -6.83 -6.23
N ASN A 37 12.75 -6.82 -5.20
CA ASN A 37 11.55 -7.63 -5.08
C ASN A 37 10.53 -6.85 -4.24
N PRO A 38 9.28 -7.30 -4.13
CA PRO A 38 8.24 -6.58 -3.39
C PRO A 38 8.65 -6.25 -1.95
N LYS A 39 9.33 -7.18 -1.26
CA LYS A 39 9.84 -6.98 0.10
C LYS A 39 10.94 -5.92 0.14
N SER A 40 11.95 -5.97 -0.72
CA SER A 40 13.03 -4.98 -0.71
C SER A 40 12.54 -3.59 -1.08
N ILE A 41 11.54 -3.48 -1.96
CA ILE A 41 10.86 -2.20 -2.26
C ILE A 41 10.11 -1.69 -1.03
N PHE A 42 9.35 -2.55 -0.34
CA PHE A 42 8.65 -2.19 0.90
C PHE A 42 9.63 -1.69 1.97
N GLU A 43 10.69 -2.43 2.26
CA GLU A 43 11.68 -2.07 3.29
C GLU A 43 12.41 -0.76 2.98
N ASN A 44 12.83 -0.57 1.72
CA ASN A 44 13.42 0.70 1.32
C ASN A 44 12.43 1.86 1.48
N THR A 45 11.17 1.66 1.09
CA THR A 45 10.12 2.68 1.26
C THR A 45 9.90 3.00 2.74
N LYS A 46 9.81 1.97 3.59
CA LYS A 46 9.67 2.08 5.05
C LYS A 46 10.83 2.88 5.65
N LYS A 47 12.06 2.62 5.21
CA LYS A 47 13.26 3.36 5.64
C LYS A 47 13.24 4.83 5.22
N ILE A 48 12.91 5.10 3.95
CA ILE A 48 12.81 6.47 3.41
C ILE A 48 11.74 7.28 4.14
N LEU A 49 10.59 6.67 4.42
CA LEU A 49 9.47 7.28 5.11
C LEU A 49 9.55 7.09 6.63
N SER A 50 10.75 6.99 7.22
CA SER A 50 10.92 6.75 8.66
C SER A 50 10.43 7.92 9.53
N GLU A 51 10.57 9.14 9.04
CA GLU A 51 10.09 10.34 9.73
C GLU A 51 8.56 10.47 9.61
N GLY A 52 7.86 10.58 10.74
CA GLY A 52 6.40 10.76 10.77
C GLY A 52 5.58 9.52 10.40
N ARG A 53 6.23 8.36 10.19
CA ARG A 53 5.57 7.07 9.93
C ARG A 53 4.84 6.55 11.15
N ILE A 54 3.74 5.86 10.92
CA ILE A 54 3.02 5.10 11.94
C ILE A 54 3.05 3.63 11.54
N ASP A 55 3.81 2.82 12.27
CA ASP A 55 3.80 1.37 12.10
C ASP A 55 2.47 0.79 12.64
N LEU A 56 1.90 -0.19 11.94
CA LEU A 56 0.61 -0.79 12.24
C LEU A 56 0.76 -2.28 12.54
N ASN A 57 0.13 -2.74 13.62
CA ASN A 57 0.11 -4.14 14.00
C ASN A 57 -1.13 -4.86 13.45
N GLY A 58 -1.00 -6.15 13.10
CA GLY A 58 -2.12 -7.00 12.69
C GLY A 58 -2.68 -6.71 11.30
N LEU A 59 -1.84 -6.18 10.39
CA LEU A 59 -2.12 -6.01 8.97
C LEU A 59 -0.94 -6.53 8.14
N GLY A 60 -1.19 -7.57 7.35
CA GLY A 60 -0.14 -8.21 6.57
C GLY A 60 0.89 -8.90 7.46
N ASP A 61 2.08 -9.09 6.92
CA ASP A 61 3.27 -9.45 7.70
C ASP A 61 3.88 -8.19 8.33
N GLU A 62 3.88 -7.07 7.58
CA GLU A 62 4.24 -5.75 8.07
C GLU A 62 3.37 -4.67 7.42
N ALA A 63 3.04 -3.61 8.15
CA ALA A 63 2.33 -2.47 7.61
C ALA A 63 2.72 -1.15 8.30
N PHE A 64 2.65 -0.05 7.55
CA PHE A 64 2.81 1.29 8.09
C PHE A 64 2.05 2.33 7.26
N ILE A 65 1.75 3.47 7.89
CA ILE A 65 1.25 4.66 7.20
C ILE A 65 2.41 5.65 7.06
N GLY A 66 2.68 6.05 5.83
CA GLY A 66 3.70 7.05 5.49
C GLY A 66 3.10 8.12 4.58
N THR A 67 3.31 9.39 4.93
CA THR A 67 2.78 10.56 4.21
C THR A 67 1.26 10.49 3.98
N ILE A 68 0.83 9.92 2.85
CA ILE A 68 -0.58 9.86 2.42
C ILE A 68 -1.07 8.43 2.08
N ALA A 69 -0.29 7.42 2.45
CA ALA A 69 -0.50 6.05 2.01
C ALA A 69 -0.35 5.03 3.16
N LEU A 70 -1.21 4.02 3.13
CA LEU A 70 -0.99 2.76 3.83
C LEU A 70 -0.15 1.84 2.94
N HIS A 71 0.92 1.31 3.51
CA HIS A 71 1.84 0.35 2.92
C HIS A 71 1.69 -0.98 3.66
N ILE A 72 1.48 -2.08 2.93
CA ILE A 72 1.32 -3.41 3.51
C ILE A 72 2.21 -4.38 2.73
N LEU A 73 3.02 -5.15 3.45
CA LEU A 73 3.72 -6.32 2.95
C LEU A 73 2.97 -7.57 3.39
N LYS A 74 2.69 -8.49 2.46
CA LYS A 74 2.16 -9.83 2.74
C LYS A 74 2.78 -10.84 1.79
N GLY A 75 3.69 -11.69 2.25
CA GLY A 75 4.44 -12.61 1.38
C GLY A 75 5.15 -11.86 0.25
N ASP A 76 4.84 -12.22 -1.00
CA ASP A 76 5.35 -11.56 -2.21
C ASP A 76 4.51 -10.34 -2.65
N TYR A 77 3.53 -9.91 -1.85
CA TYR A 77 2.63 -8.82 -2.22
C TYR A 77 2.97 -7.56 -1.45
N TYR A 78 3.39 -6.52 -2.18
CA TYR A 78 3.47 -5.17 -1.66
C TYR A 78 2.25 -4.36 -2.13
N ILE A 79 1.37 -4.05 -1.19
CA ILE A 79 0.12 -3.33 -1.42
C ILE A 79 0.28 -1.90 -0.93
N THR A 80 -0.15 -0.92 -1.73
CA THR A 80 -0.25 0.47 -1.31
C THR A 80 -1.66 0.99 -1.52
N ILE A 81 -2.20 1.66 -0.50
CA ILE A 81 -3.53 2.29 -0.55
C ILE A 81 -3.35 3.77 -0.21
N ARG A 82 -3.78 4.66 -1.10
CA ARG A 82 -3.67 6.12 -0.92
C ARG A 82 -5.06 6.72 -0.82
N LEU A 83 -5.18 7.71 0.04
CA LEU A 83 -6.39 8.49 0.23
C LEU A 83 -6.03 9.98 0.19
N GLY A 84 -6.84 10.77 -0.53
CA GLY A 84 -6.73 12.23 -0.48
C GLY A 84 -6.93 12.76 0.94
N ASN A 85 -6.11 13.73 1.36
CA ASN A 85 -6.13 14.37 2.69
C ASN A 85 -5.96 13.40 3.90
N PRO A 86 -4.82 12.72 4.07
CA PRO A 86 -4.61 11.71 5.12
C PRO A 86 -4.55 12.26 6.57
N ASN A 87 -4.52 13.58 6.75
CA ASN A 87 -4.20 14.21 8.04
C ASN A 87 -5.33 14.13 9.08
N GLY A 88 -6.50 13.59 8.71
CA GLY A 88 -7.61 13.33 9.62
C GLY A 88 -7.54 11.95 10.27
N LYS A 89 -7.78 11.86 11.59
CA LYS A 89 -7.92 10.57 12.32
C LYS A 89 -8.94 9.62 11.66
N GLU A 90 -9.96 10.16 11.01
CA GLU A 90 -10.95 9.39 10.26
C GLU A 90 -10.38 8.70 9.02
N ASN A 91 -9.43 9.33 8.32
CA ASN A 91 -8.85 8.76 7.12
C ASN A 91 -7.85 7.64 7.45
N ARG A 92 -7.23 7.66 8.65
CA ARG A 92 -6.48 6.50 9.17
C ARG A 92 -7.37 5.27 9.30
N LYS A 93 -8.54 5.39 9.94
CA LYS A 93 -9.47 4.27 10.09
C LYS A 93 -9.95 3.74 8.73
N LYS A 94 -10.21 4.63 7.76
CA LYS A 94 -10.58 4.23 6.38
C LYS A 94 -9.45 3.48 5.69
N LEU A 95 -8.20 3.93 5.83
CA LEU A 95 -7.04 3.23 5.28
C LEU A 95 -6.90 1.84 5.88
N GLU A 96 -6.97 1.70 7.21
CA GLU A 96 -6.89 0.40 7.88
C GLU A 96 -8.01 -0.55 7.43
N ALA A 97 -9.25 -0.08 7.34
CA ALA A 97 -10.39 -0.86 6.86
C ALA A 97 -10.19 -1.32 5.41
N ALA A 98 -9.74 -0.43 4.53
CA ALA A 98 -9.41 -0.76 3.13
C ALA A 98 -8.27 -1.78 3.07
N GLY A 99 -7.27 -1.66 3.95
CA GLY A 99 -6.16 -2.62 4.07
C GLY A 99 -6.63 -4.00 4.47
N ARG A 100 -7.51 -4.12 5.48
CA ARG A 100 -8.12 -5.40 5.88
C ARG A 100 -8.88 -6.01 4.72
N LYS A 101 -9.70 -5.22 4.03
CA LYS A 101 -10.48 -5.71 2.89
C LYS A 101 -9.59 -6.19 1.73
N ALA A 102 -8.50 -5.49 1.45
CA ALA A 102 -7.54 -5.91 0.45
C ALA A 102 -6.88 -7.25 0.81
N LEU A 103 -6.51 -7.45 2.07
CA LEU A 103 -5.93 -8.70 2.57
C LEU A 103 -6.93 -9.85 2.57
N GLU A 104 -8.19 -9.62 2.95
CA GLU A 104 -9.26 -10.62 2.85
C GLU A 104 -9.45 -11.09 1.40
N ASN A 105 -9.52 -10.14 0.46
CA ASN A 105 -9.68 -10.46 -0.96
C ASN A 105 -8.44 -11.19 -1.49
N LEU A 106 -7.23 -10.76 -1.13
CA LEU A 106 -5.99 -11.47 -1.48
C LEU A 106 -6.02 -12.91 -0.98
N GLN A 107 -6.39 -13.12 0.29
CA GLN A 107 -6.49 -14.46 0.88
C GLN A 107 -7.50 -15.33 0.12
N SER A 108 -8.66 -14.78 -0.27
CA SER A 108 -9.68 -15.53 -1.03
C SER A 108 -9.24 -15.95 -2.44
N LEU A 109 -8.21 -15.32 -3.00
CA LEU A 109 -7.67 -15.65 -4.33
C LEU A 109 -6.48 -16.63 -4.27
N LEU A 110 -5.95 -16.90 -3.07
CA LEU A 110 -4.83 -17.80 -2.83
C LEU A 110 -5.27 -19.19 -2.33
N ILE A 111 -6.58 -19.39 -2.13
CA ILE A 111 -7.23 -20.65 -1.75
C ILE A 111 -7.87 -21.25 -2.99
#